data_AF-A0A7W7D9T7-F1
#
_entry.id   AF-A0A7W7D9T7-F1
#
_cell.length_a   1.000
_cell.length_b   1.000
_cell.length_c   1.000
_cell.angle_alpha   90.00
_cell.angle_beta   90.00
_cell.angle_gamma   90.00
#
_symmetry.space_group_name_H-M   'P 1'
#
loop_
_entity.id
_entity.type
_entity.pdbx_description
1 polymer ?
#
loop_
_entity_poly.entity_id
_entity_poly.type
_entity_poly.pdbx_seq_one_letter_code
_entity_poly.pdbx_strand_id
1 'polypeptide(L)'
;MKVLLHLPEGTLLLAVRGPGEVLGVMGVVSGSERSATVVAMDSCETRALSAERFLSFVRSSEEEESVLLRRAMTRIREGEAWRAETAALPARGRVVRALLRLAVPVPGAPLEVGLSQSEIGSAVGLSRSVVAGELARLREAGIVTTAVGKVVIDDPARLRALAASGHGDV
;
A
#
# COMPACT_ATOMS: atom_id res chain seq x y z
N MET A 1 3.11 -5.50 -6.51
CA MET A 1 2.54 -4.58 -7.54
C MET A 1 2.09 -3.28 -6.89
N LYS A 2 2.22 -2.15 -7.58
CA LYS A 2 1.72 -0.85 -7.13
C LYS A 2 0.48 -0.42 -7.91
N VAL A 3 -0.48 0.18 -7.22
CA VAL A 3 -1.75 0.69 -7.77
C VAL A 3 -1.66 2.21 -7.81
N LEU A 4 -1.78 2.78 -9.01
CA LEU A 4 -1.53 4.19 -9.28
C LEU A 4 -2.79 4.85 -9.86
N LEU A 5 -3.12 6.03 -9.34
CA LEU A 5 -4.06 6.95 -9.99
C LEU A 5 -3.27 8.00 -10.77
N HIS A 6 -3.65 8.20 -12.03
CA HIS A 6 -3.09 9.27 -12.85
C HIS A 6 -3.95 10.53 -12.67
N LEU A 7 -3.31 11.61 -12.27
CA LEU A 7 -3.88 12.94 -12.12
C LEU A 7 -3.17 13.89 -13.09
N PRO A 8 -3.78 15.03 -13.46
CA PRO A 8 -3.13 16.02 -14.33
C PRO A 8 -1.73 16.44 -13.86
N GLU A 9 -1.57 16.57 -12.55
CA GLU A 9 -0.36 17.04 -11.86
C GLU A 9 0.64 15.92 -11.52
N GLY A 10 0.30 14.64 -11.74
CA GLY A 10 1.21 13.54 -11.45
C GLY A 10 0.54 12.20 -11.18
N THR A 11 1.20 11.35 -10.38
CA THR A 11 0.68 10.03 -10.01
C THR A 11 0.56 9.89 -8.51
N LEU A 12 -0.56 9.34 -8.08
CA LEU A 12 -0.84 9.05 -6.68
C LEU A 12 -0.78 7.54 -6.45
N LEU A 13 0.05 7.11 -5.49
CA LEU A 13 0.07 5.72 -5.05
C LEU A 13 -1.14 5.44 -4.16
N LEU A 14 -2.04 4.58 -4.63
CA LEU A 14 -3.26 4.20 -3.92
C LEU A 14 -3.08 2.96 -3.04
N ALA A 15 -2.20 2.04 -3.42
CA ALA A 15 -1.94 0.81 -2.68
C ALA A 15 -0.70 0.07 -3.22
N VAL A 16 -0.18 -0.83 -2.40
CA VAL A 16 0.67 -1.94 -2.84
C VAL A 16 -0.10 -3.24 -2.65
N ARG A 17 -0.03 -4.14 -3.64
CA ARG A 17 -0.69 -5.45 -3.64
C ARG A 17 0.34 -6.54 -3.85
N GLY A 18 0.36 -7.48 -2.91
CA GLY A 18 1.28 -8.62 -2.88
C GLY A 18 0.67 -9.90 -3.47
N PRO A 19 1.36 -11.05 -3.27
CA PRO A 19 0.85 -12.35 -3.68
C PRO A 19 -0.54 -12.66 -3.10
N GLY A 20 -1.41 -13.28 -3.91
CA GLY A 20 -2.77 -13.67 -3.50
C GLY A 20 -3.82 -12.57 -3.60
N GLU A 21 -3.45 -11.33 -3.97
CA GLU A 21 -4.41 -10.24 -4.17
C GLU A 21 -5.10 -10.31 -5.55
N VAL A 22 -6.42 -10.08 -5.56
CA VAL A 22 -7.21 -9.99 -6.79
C VAL A 22 -7.27 -8.54 -7.27
N LEU A 23 -6.96 -8.31 -8.54
CA LEU A 23 -6.81 -6.99 -9.14
C LEU A 23 -7.94 -6.73 -10.15
N GLY A 24 -8.24 -5.46 -10.45
CA GLY A 24 -9.24 -5.09 -11.47
C GLY A 24 -10.70 -5.32 -11.08
N VAL A 25 -10.96 -5.82 -9.87
CA VAL A 25 -12.30 -6.18 -9.36
C VAL A 25 -13.30 -5.02 -9.48
N MET A 26 -12.88 -3.79 -9.15
CA MET A 26 -13.79 -2.64 -9.17
C MET A 26 -14.42 -2.44 -10.56
N GLY A 27 -13.62 -2.33 -11.62
CA GLY A 27 -14.16 -2.11 -12.98
C GLY A 27 -15.05 -3.27 -13.47
N VAL A 28 -14.75 -4.50 -13.04
CA VAL A 28 -15.59 -5.66 -13.39
C VAL A 28 -16.94 -5.64 -12.65
N VAL A 29 -16.94 -5.31 -11.36
CA VAL A 29 -18.14 -5.35 -10.50
C VAL A 29 -19.03 -4.12 -10.67
N SER A 30 -18.44 -2.93 -10.83
CA SER A 30 -19.20 -1.68 -11.05
C SER A 30 -19.66 -1.49 -12.49
N GLY A 31 -19.12 -2.25 -13.45
CA GLY A 31 -19.30 -2.00 -14.87
C GLY A 31 -18.68 -0.68 -15.35
N SER A 32 -17.82 -0.05 -14.54
CA SER A 32 -17.17 1.22 -14.88
C SER A 32 -15.84 1.03 -15.59
N GLU A 33 -15.30 2.11 -16.15
CA GLU A 33 -13.92 2.15 -16.63
C GLU A 33 -12.91 1.84 -15.51
N ARG A 34 -11.66 1.55 -15.92
CA ARG A 34 -10.56 1.27 -15.00
C ARG A 34 -10.34 2.45 -14.07
N SER A 35 -10.45 2.21 -12.77
CA SER A 35 -10.28 3.26 -11.74
C SER A 35 -8.82 3.60 -11.43
N ALA A 36 -7.86 2.76 -11.84
CA ALA A 36 -6.44 2.90 -11.55
C ALA A 36 -5.59 2.04 -12.49
N THR A 37 -4.31 2.36 -12.59
CA THR A 37 -3.28 1.56 -13.28
C THR A 37 -2.58 0.67 -12.27
N VAL A 38 -2.32 -0.59 -12.62
CA VAL A 38 -1.49 -1.50 -11.82
C VAL A 38 -0.17 -1.72 -12.53
N VAL A 39 0.93 -1.56 -11.81
CA VAL A 39 2.30 -1.73 -12.34
C VAL A 39 3.05 -2.77 -11.51
N ALA A 40 3.70 -3.71 -12.19
CA ALA A 40 4.61 -4.65 -11.55
C ALA A 40 5.81 -3.89 -10.94
N MET A 41 6.21 -4.27 -9.73
CA MET A 41 7.36 -3.66 -9.05
C MET A 41 8.64 -4.47 -9.26
N ASP A 42 8.46 -5.74 -9.57
CA ASP A 42 9.42 -6.81 -9.73
C ASP A 42 8.88 -7.81 -10.76
N SER A 43 9.69 -8.84 -11.08
CA SER A 43 9.20 -9.95 -11.89
C SER A 43 8.09 -10.69 -11.13
N CYS A 44 6.93 -10.84 -11.77
CA CYS A 44 5.76 -11.45 -11.15
C CYS A 44 4.99 -12.32 -12.15
N GLU A 45 4.31 -13.34 -11.64
CA GLU A 45 3.36 -14.14 -12.39
C GLU A 45 1.93 -13.74 -12.00
N THR A 46 1.04 -13.68 -12.98
CA THR A 46 -0.39 -13.43 -12.74
C THR A 46 -1.25 -14.37 -13.57
N ARG A 47 -2.48 -14.59 -13.09
CA ARG A 47 -3.53 -15.31 -13.82
C ARG A 47 -4.64 -14.34 -14.18
N ALA A 48 -4.89 -14.18 -15.47
CA ALA A 48 -5.98 -13.35 -15.97
C ALA A 48 -7.26 -14.19 -16.12
N LEU A 49 -8.37 -13.67 -15.59
CA LEU A 49 -9.72 -14.17 -15.86
C LEU A 49 -10.50 -13.13 -16.65
N SER A 50 -11.36 -13.57 -17.57
CA SER A 50 -12.31 -12.67 -18.20
C SER A 50 -13.32 -12.15 -17.18
N ALA A 51 -13.84 -10.95 -17.40
CA ALA A 51 -14.88 -10.35 -16.55
C ALA A 51 -16.09 -11.28 -16.41
N GLU A 52 -16.53 -11.89 -17.52
CA GLU A 52 -17.63 -12.85 -17.55
C GLU A 52 -17.38 -14.06 -16.64
N ARG A 53 -16.20 -14.70 -16.75
CA ARG A 53 -15.85 -15.86 -15.92
C ARG A 53 -15.76 -15.49 -14.45
N PHE A 54 -15.19 -14.33 -14.14
CA PHE A 54 -15.11 -13.85 -12.76
C PHE A 54 -16.51 -13.60 -12.17
N LEU A 55 -17.39 -12.90 -12.89
CA LEU A 55 -18.75 -12.63 -12.43
C LEU A 55 -19.58 -13.91 -12.33
N SER A 56 -19.38 -14.88 -13.24
CA SER A 56 -20.02 -16.19 -13.12
C SER A 56 -19.55 -16.96 -11.89
N PHE A 57 -18.25 -16.89 -11.57
CA PHE A 57 -17.69 -17.53 -10.38
C PHE A 57 -18.23 -16.89 -9.09
N VAL A 58 -18.22 -15.56 -8.99
CA VAL A 58 -18.74 -14.83 -7.82
C VAL A 58 -20.21 -15.15 -7.57
N ARG A 59 -21.01 -15.31 -8.63
CA ARG A 59 -22.44 -15.64 -8.55
C ARG A 59 -22.73 -17.13 -8.40
N SER A 60 -21.71 -17.98 -8.30
CA SER A 60 -21.91 -19.43 -8.20
C SER A 60 -22.38 -19.88 -6.82
N SER A 61 -22.12 -19.09 -5.77
CA SER A 61 -22.61 -19.34 -4.41
C SER A 61 -22.66 -18.05 -3.58
N GLU A 62 -23.50 -18.04 -2.55
CA GLU A 62 -23.56 -16.95 -1.56
C GLU A 62 -22.23 -16.77 -0.82
N GLU A 63 -21.47 -17.86 -0.65
CA GLU A 63 -20.18 -17.83 0.03
C GLU A 63 -19.16 -16.98 -0.75
N GLU A 64 -19.06 -17.17 -2.07
CA GLU A 64 -18.14 -16.42 -2.92
C GLU A 64 -18.50 -14.93 -3.00
N GLU A 65 -19.79 -14.61 -3.11
CA GLU A 65 -20.28 -13.24 -3.05
C GLU A 65 -19.92 -12.58 -1.70
N SER A 66 -20.11 -13.31 -0.60
CA SER A 66 -19.77 -12.85 0.75
C SER A 66 -18.25 -12.63 0.92
N VAL A 67 -17.42 -13.48 0.33
CA VAL A 67 -15.94 -13.30 0.30
C VAL A 67 -15.58 -12.01 -0.45
N LEU A 68 -16.19 -11.77 -1.60
CA LEU A 68 -15.97 -10.55 -2.37
C LEU A 68 -16.37 -9.30 -1.57
N LEU A 69 -17.54 -9.31 -0.94
CA LEU A 69 -18.03 -8.21 -0.12
C LEU A 69 -17.10 -7.93 1.07
N ARG A 70 -16.65 -8.97 1.79
CA ARG A 70 -15.67 -8.82 2.88
C ARG A 70 -14.36 -8.19 2.41
N ARG A 71 -13.86 -8.59 1.23
CA ARG A 71 -12.66 -7.99 0.62
C ARG A 71 -12.89 -6.52 0.25
N ALA A 72 -14.04 -6.18 -0.33
CA ALA A 72 -14.39 -4.80 -0.64
C ALA A 72 -14.45 -3.92 0.62
N MET A 73 -15.13 -4.39 1.68
CA MET A 73 -15.19 -3.67 2.96
C MET A 73 -13.82 -3.50 3.61
N THR A 74 -12.93 -4.48 3.46
CA THR A 74 -11.54 -4.37 3.94
C THR A 74 -10.79 -3.25 3.22
N ARG A 75 -10.92 -3.16 1.88
CA ARG A 75 -10.29 -2.09 1.09
C ARG A 75 -10.86 -0.70 1.41
N ILE A 76 -12.16 -0.60 1.71
CA ILE A 76 -12.77 0.66 2.15
C ILE A 76 -12.17 1.10 3.48
N ARG A 77 -12.10 0.20 4.48
CA ARG A 77 -11.49 0.49 5.77
C ARG A 77 -10.01 0.87 5.65
N GLU A 78 -9.24 0.21 4.78
CA GLU A 78 -7.86 0.58 4.48
C GLU A 78 -7.76 2.03 3.98
N GLY A 79 -8.63 2.42 3.04
CA GLY A 79 -8.69 3.76 2.50
C GLY A 79 -9.12 4.81 3.52
N GLU A 80 -10.11 4.51 4.36
CA GLU A 80 -10.55 5.40 5.44
C GLU A 80 -9.48 5.61 6.50
N ALA A 81 -8.80 4.54 6.92
CA ALA A 81 -7.69 4.62 7.87
C ALA A 81 -6.55 5.48 7.32
N TRP A 82 -6.19 5.29 6.05
CA TRP A 82 -5.19 6.12 5.39
C TRP A 82 -5.62 7.59 5.33
N ARG A 83 -6.86 7.88 4.92
CA ARG A 83 -7.39 9.25 4.89
C ARG A 83 -7.33 9.91 6.27
N ALA A 84 -7.72 9.19 7.32
CA ALA A 84 -7.66 9.69 8.70
C ALA A 84 -6.22 9.99 9.13
N GLU A 85 -5.26 9.12 8.80
CA GLU A 85 -3.84 9.33 9.11
C GLU A 85 -3.26 10.55 8.40
N THR A 86 -3.57 10.74 7.12
CA THR A 86 -3.14 11.91 6.35
C THR A 86 -3.76 13.19 6.91
N ALA A 87 -4.96 13.13 7.49
CA ALA A 87 -5.58 14.30 8.12
C ALA A 87 -5.01 14.60 9.51
N ALA A 88 -4.75 13.57 10.33
CA ALA A 88 -4.50 13.74 11.77
C ALA A 88 -3.03 13.69 12.17
N LEU A 89 -2.18 12.93 11.45
CA LEU A 89 -0.81 12.67 11.91
C LEU A 89 0.19 13.72 11.38
N PRO A 90 1.27 14.00 12.12
CA PRO A 90 2.42 14.73 11.60
C PRO A 90 3.21 13.87 10.59
N ALA A 91 4.15 14.49 9.86
CA ALA A 91 4.93 13.84 8.79
C ALA A 91 5.56 12.50 9.21
N ARG A 92 6.23 12.45 10.37
CA ARG A 92 6.83 11.22 10.90
C ARG A 92 5.82 10.10 11.08
N GLY A 93 4.69 10.38 11.71
CA GLY A 93 3.62 9.40 11.95
C GLY A 93 3.08 8.83 10.63
N ARG A 94 2.90 9.70 9.62
CA ARG A 94 2.49 9.28 8.27
C ARG A 94 3.52 8.38 7.61
N VAL A 95 4.80 8.72 7.65
CA VAL A 95 5.88 7.90 7.05
C VAL A 95 5.96 6.54 7.73
N VAL A 96 5.98 6.50 9.06
CA VAL A 96 6.05 5.25 9.84
C VAL A 96 4.89 4.32 9.50
N ARG A 97 3.66 4.83 9.47
CA ARG A 97 2.47 4.04 9.13
C ARG A 97 2.45 3.62 7.66
N ALA A 98 2.92 4.48 6.76
CA ALA A 98 3.04 4.12 5.35
C ALA A 98 4.04 2.99 5.13
N LEU A 99 5.19 2.99 5.82
CA LEU A 99 6.15 1.91 5.70
C LEU A 99 5.54 0.56 6.11
N LEU A 100 4.79 0.53 7.22
CA LEU A 100 4.09 -0.68 7.66
C LEU A 100 2.99 -1.11 6.69
N ARG A 101 2.21 -0.17 6.15
CA ARG A 101 1.09 -0.45 5.22
C ARG A 101 1.57 -0.90 3.84
N LEU A 102 2.66 -0.34 3.34
CA LEU A 102 3.15 -0.54 1.99
C LEU A 102 4.18 -1.68 1.89
N ALA A 103 4.63 -2.21 3.02
CA ALA A 103 5.51 -3.37 3.04
C ALA A 103 4.74 -4.64 2.63
N VAL A 104 5.37 -5.45 1.79
CA VAL A 104 4.81 -6.74 1.36
C VAL A 104 5.60 -7.85 2.04
N PRO A 105 5.00 -8.59 2.99
CA PRO A 105 5.70 -9.70 3.63
C PRO A 105 5.93 -10.83 2.63
N VAL A 106 7.17 -11.29 2.53
CA VAL A 106 7.57 -12.45 1.73
C VAL A 106 8.23 -13.47 2.67
N PRO A 107 7.75 -14.73 2.74
CA PRO A 107 8.34 -15.75 3.59
C PRO A 107 9.83 -15.94 3.32
N GLY A 108 10.64 -15.87 4.37
CA GLY A 108 12.10 -16.02 4.28
C GLY A 108 12.87 -14.80 3.76
N ALA A 109 12.20 -13.66 3.52
CA ALA A 109 12.83 -12.42 3.10
C ALA A 109 12.62 -11.29 4.14
N PRO A 110 13.49 -10.27 4.15
CA PRO A 110 13.30 -9.08 4.96
C PRO A 110 11.97 -8.38 4.67
N LEU A 111 11.38 -7.74 5.68
CA LEU A 111 10.20 -6.89 5.47
C LEU A 111 10.64 -5.59 4.79
N GLU A 112 10.14 -5.34 3.59
CA GLU A 112 10.60 -4.20 2.80
C GLU A 112 9.48 -3.49 2.03
N VAL A 113 9.76 -2.22 1.72
CA VAL A 113 8.95 -1.34 0.89
C VAL A 113 9.75 -1.06 -0.38
N GLY A 114 9.41 -1.73 -1.48
CA GLY A 114 10.04 -1.57 -2.79
C GLY A 114 9.59 -0.30 -3.53
N LEU A 115 9.52 0.84 -2.85
CA LEU A 115 9.06 2.11 -3.41
C LEU A 115 10.13 3.18 -3.26
N SER A 116 10.16 4.11 -4.23
CA SER A 116 10.93 5.34 -4.11
C SER A 116 10.35 6.26 -3.03
N GLN A 117 11.19 7.18 -2.53
CA GLN A 117 10.75 8.21 -1.59
C GLN A 117 9.66 9.12 -2.17
N SER A 118 9.63 9.31 -3.49
CA SER A 118 8.59 10.09 -4.15
C SER A 118 7.26 9.35 -4.17
N GLU A 119 7.27 8.03 -4.35
CA GLU A 119 6.05 7.21 -4.31
C GLU A 119 5.51 7.07 -2.89
N ILE A 120 6.40 6.94 -1.89
CA ILE A 120 6.00 7.02 -0.49
C ILE A 120 5.39 8.40 -0.20
N GLY A 121 6.04 9.47 -0.68
CA GLY A 121 5.56 10.83 -0.51
C GLY A 121 4.20 11.08 -1.15
N SER A 122 4.00 10.64 -2.40
CA SER A 122 2.70 10.75 -3.06
C SER A 122 1.64 10.00 -2.29
N ALA A 123 1.94 8.80 -1.79
CA ALA A 123 1.04 8.04 -0.93
C ALA A 123 0.54 8.84 0.29
N VAL A 124 1.42 9.53 1.02
CA VAL A 124 1.04 10.21 2.28
C VAL A 124 0.88 11.72 2.21
N GLY A 125 0.86 12.27 0.99
CA GLY A 125 0.75 13.72 0.78
C GLY A 125 1.95 14.49 1.37
N LEU A 126 3.15 13.92 1.25
CA LEU A 126 4.40 14.56 1.68
C LEU A 126 5.33 14.75 0.49
N SER A 127 6.17 15.78 0.55
CA SER A 127 7.23 15.95 -0.45
C SER A 127 8.31 14.87 -0.28
N ARG A 128 9.04 14.59 -1.37
CA ARG A 128 10.21 13.69 -1.33
C ARG A 128 11.22 14.09 -0.25
N SER A 129 11.48 15.39 -0.08
CA SER A 129 12.46 15.88 0.91
C SER A 129 12.02 15.63 2.35
N VAL A 130 10.72 15.76 2.64
CA VAL A 130 10.17 15.42 3.96
C VAL A 130 10.31 13.92 4.23
N VAL A 131 9.92 13.07 3.26
CA VAL A 131 10.10 11.62 3.39
C VAL A 131 11.57 11.24 3.60
N ALA A 132 12.49 11.87 2.85
CA ALA A 132 13.93 11.64 3.00
C ALA A 132 14.42 12.00 4.41
N GLY A 133 13.95 13.12 4.97
CA GLY A 133 14.27 13.54 6.33
C GLY A 133 13.78 12.55 7.39
N GLU A 134 12.54 12.07 7.28
CA GLU A 134 12.02 11.06 8.21
C GLU A 134 12.73 9.72 8.09
N LEU A 135 13.05 9.27 6.87
CA LEU A 135 13.84 8.07 6.68
C LEU A 135 15.25 8.21 7.25
N ALA A 136 15.86 9.39 7.16
CA ALA A 136 17.18 9.64 7.77
C ALA A 136 17.14 9.46 9.29
N ARG A 137 16.12 10.01 9.97
CA ARG A 137 15.89 9.82 11.41
C ARG A 137 15.69 8.34 11.77
N LEU A 138 14.87 7.62 10.99
CA LEU A 138 14.62 6.19 11.23
C LEU A 138 15.88 5.33 11.05
N ARG A 139 16.76 5.69 10.10
CA ARG A 139 18.07 5.03 9.92
C ARG A 139 19.03 5.29 11.06
N GLU A 140 19.12 6.54 11.52
CA GLU A 140 19.95 6.91 12.66
C GLU A 140 19.52 6.15 13.93
N ALA A 141 18.23 5.92 14.08
CA ALA A 141 17.67 5.09 15.14
C ALA A 141 17.85 3.57 14.92
N GLY A 142 18.40 3.12 13.79
CA GLY A 142 18.57 1.70 13.45
C GLY A 142 17.27 0.94 13.14
N ILE A 143 16.19 1.64 12.79
CA ILE A 143 14.86 1.04 12.56
C ILE A 143 14.69 0.60 11.11
N VAL A 144 15.35 1.30 10.19
CA VAL A 144 15.28 1.02 8.75
C VAL A 144 16.63 1.17 8.09
N THR A 145 16.79 0.53 6.94
CA THR A 145 17.89 0.72 6.00
C THR A 145 17.30 1.16 4.65
N THR A 146 17.95 2.12 3.99
CA THR A 146 17.48 2.64 2.68
C THR A 146 18.44 2.28 1.56
N ALA A 147 17.89 1.80 0.45
CA ALA A 147 18.59 1.62 -0.82
C ALA A 147 17.82 2.35 -1.94
N VAL A 148 18.38 2.37 -3.16
CA VAL A 148 17.71 2.98 -4.31
C VAL A 148 16.38 2.25 -4.57
N GLY A 149 15.26 2.98 -4.48
CA GLY A 149 13.92 2.43 -4.71
C GLY A 149 13.43 1.44 -3.65
N LYS A 150 14.08 1.36 -2.48
CA LYS A 150 13.81 0.34 -1.47
C LYS A 150 14.07 0.82 -0.05
N VAL A 151 13.20 0.45 0.88
CA VAL A 151 13.38 0.63 2.33
C VAL A 151 13.20 -0.72 3.02
N VAL A 152 14.21 -1.19 3.73
CA VAL A 152 14.16 -2.40 4.56
C VAL A 152 13.79 -1.99 5.98
N ILE A 153 12.85 -2.70 6.58
CA ILE A 153 12.40 -2.49 7.96
C ILE A 153 13.18 -3.46 8.84
N ASP A 154 14.24 -2.97 9.47
CA ASP A 154 15.17 -3.77 10.27
C ASP A 154 14.59 -4.09 11.66
N ASP A 155 13.81 -3.17 12.24
CA ASP A 155 13.09 -3.36 13.49
C ASP A 155 11.57 -3.14 13.34
N PRO A 156 10.82 -4.15 12.87
CA PRO A 156 9.37 -4.07 12.73
C PRO A 156 8.63 -3.88 14.06
N ALA A 157 9.20 -4.27 15.19
CA ALA A 157 8.56 -4.13 16.49
C ALA A 157 8.59 -2.67 16.92
N ARG A 158 9.76 -2.03 16.84
CA ARG A 158 9.91 -0.61 17.17
C ARG A 158 9.20 0.29 16.19
N LEU A 159 9.19 -0.05 14.89
CA LEU A 159 8.38 0.70 13.91
C LEU A 159 6.87 0.65 14.24
N ARG A 160 6.35 -0.50 14.69
CA ARG A 160 4.95 -0.62 15.15
C ARG A 160 4.70 0.17 16.44
N ALA A 161 5.64 0.19 17.38
CA ALA A 161 5.52 1.01 18.58
C ALA A 161 5.41 2.51 18.24
N LEU A 162 6.23 3.00 17.30
CA LEU A 162 6.14 4.37 16.78
C LEU A 162 4.82 4.66 16.05
N ALA A 163 4.24 3.67 15.37
CA ALA A 163 2.95 3.82 14.72
C ALA A 163 1.79 3.97 15.71
N ALA A 164 1.90 3.30 16.87
CA ALA A 164 0.90 3.29 17.93
C ALA A 164 0.92 4.57 18.78
N SER A 165 2.10 5.15 19.03
CA SER A 165 2.21 6.40 19.82
C SER A 165 1.63 7.62 19.11
N GLY A 166 1.49 7.58 17.78
CA GLY A 166 1.01 8.70 16.96
C GLY A 166 1.92 9.93 16.94
N HIS A 167 2.94 9.95 17.81
CA HIS A 167 3.87 11.06 18.06
C HIS A 167 5.31 10.60 17.88
N GLY A 168 6.10 11.55 17.41
CA GLY A 168 7.42 11.38 16.83
C GLY A 168 8.55 11.04 17.78
N ASP A 169 8.29 10.84 19.06
CA ASP A 169 9.33 11.00 20.07
C ASP A 169 10.08 9.69 20.31
N VAL A 170 11.38 9.75 20.04
CA VAL A 170 12.46 8.92 20.59
C VAL A 170 13.53 9.90 21.05
#